data_AF-A0A958M1K6-F1
#
_entry.id   AF-A0A958M1K6-F1
#
_cell.length_a   1.000
_cell.length_b   1.000
_cell.length_c   1.000
_cell.angle_alpha   90.00
_cell.angle_beta   90.00
_cell.angle_gamma   90.00
#
_symmetry.space_group_name_H-M   'P 1'
#
loop_
_entity.id
_entity.type
_entity.pdbx_description
1 polymer ?
#
loop_
_entity_poly.entity_id
_entity_poly.type
_entity_poly.pdbx_seq_one_letter_code
_entity_poly.pdbx_strand_id
1 'polypeptide(L)'
;MKPTVLLLICALFFACNSEKQSKQSELADVNLIIQTDKKVDSVWISNIGQTESFFVPYADTIKVDFDTTLDDLYNINFFTENGVLSNQIWLDGGPVIIRGTIIEKFEIDTVLNSDLYYEAVNYSKKYRELIQNKADSTTIDEFLIDHIGKNITSPISLAISNAFIYRNQNKKDKIRVLFDLLEPQNDSLKNHFISIHGKIANILNVSSLNTSDYTLANLEDKPTKIEKEKSKTQLLDFWFINCPPCIKDHKLIATKL
;
A
#
# COMPACT_ATOMS: atom_id res chain seq x y z
N MET A 1 -32.55 -46.38 73.68
CA MET A 1 -31.41 -46.94 72.91
C MET A 1 -31.78 -46.88 71.43
N LYS A 2 -30.81 -46.49 70.58
CA LYS A 2 -30.81 -46.25 69.12
C LYS A 2 -31.66 -47.25 68.27
N PRO A 3 -32.06 -46.95 67.00
CA PRO A 3 -31.29 -46.13 66.05
C PRO A 3 -32.06 -45.19 65.10
N THR A 4 -31.21 -44.31 64.56
CA THR A 4 -31.30 -43.37 63.45
C THR A 4 -31.89 -43.97 62.16
N VAL A 5 -32.73 -43.21 61.45
CA VAL A 5 -32.78 -43.21 59.98
C VAL A 5 -32.95 -41.77 59.49
N LEU A 6 -31.94 -41.34 58.74
CA LEU A 6 -31.78 -40.11 58.00
C LEU A 6 -32.55 -40.24 56.69
N LEU A 7 -33.38 -39.27 56.29
CA LEU A 7 -33.93 -39.24 54.92
C LEU A 7 -33.92 -37.84 54.31
N LEU A 8 -33.02 -37.74 53.33
CA LEU A 8 -32.85 -36.80 52.22
C LEU A 8 -33.87 -35.66 52.06
N ILE A 9 -33.35 -34.43 52.15
CA ILE A 9 -33.92 -33.23 51.54
C ILE A 9 -33.42 -33.17 50.08
N CYS A 10 -34.31 -33.42 49.13
CA CYS A 10 -34.08 -33.10 47.72
C CYS A 10 -34.21 -31.59 47.51
N ALA A 11 -33.10 -30.86 47.59
CA ALA A 11 -33.02 -29.50 47.09
C ALA A 11 -32.68 -29.54 45.59
N LEU A 12 -33.70 -29.45 44.74
CA LEU A 12 -33.58 -29.16 43.32
C LEU A 12 -33.12 -27.71 43.16
N PHE A 13 -31.80 -27.48 43.18
CA PHE A 13 -31.22 -26.28 42.59
C PHE A 13 -31.25 -26.45 41.07
N PHE A 14 -32.28 -25.90 40.43
CA PHE A 14 -32.21 -25.54 39.01
C PHE A 14 -31.18 -24.41 38.85
N ALA A 15 -29.90 -24.80 38.79
CA ALA A 15 -28.88 -23.96 38.20
C ALA A 15 -29.08 -24.00 36.68
N CYS A 16 -29.83 -23.03 36.16
CA CYS A 16 -29.76 -22.67 34.76
C CYS A 16 -28.34 -22.17 34.49
N ASN A 17 -27.46 -23.06 34.03
CA ASN A 17 -26.28 -22.67 33.28
C ASN A 17 -26.77 -22.10 31.95
N SER A 18 -27.08 -20.80 31.92
CA SER A 18 -27.03 -20.07 30.66
C SER A 18 -25.56 -19.88 30.33
N GLU A 19 -24.95 -20.88 29.69
CA GLU A 19 -23.81 -20.63 28.83
C GLU A 19 -24.27 -19.59 27.81
N LYS A 20 -23.90 -18.32 28.06
CA LYS A 20 -23.90 -17.31 27.00
C LYS A 20 -22.86 -17.78 25.99
N GLN A 21 -23.25 -18.63 25.06
CA GLN A 21 -22.61 -18.66 23.75
C GLN A 21 -22.74 -17.24 23.22
N SER A 22 -21.65 -16.47 23.28
CA SER A 22 -21.57 -15.25 22.49
C SER A 22 -21.82 -15.68 21.06
N LYS A 23 -22.88 -15.18 20.42
CA LYS A 23 -23.02 -15.28 18.97
C LYS A 23 -21.72 -14.74 18.38
N GLN A 24 -20.89 -15.65 17.88
CA GLN A 24 -19.75 -15.29 17.05
C GLN A 24 -20.32 -14.41 15.93
N SER A 25 -19.75 -13.22 15.74
CA SER A 25 -20.15 -12.33 14.65
C SER A 25 -20.16 -13.14 13.35
N GLU A 26 -21.25 -13.09 12.58
CA GLU A 26 -21.30 -13.76 11.26
C GLU A 26 -20.34 -13.09 10.26
N LEU A 27 -19.79 -11.92 10.58
CA LEU A 27 -18.85 -11.18 9.76
C LEU A 27 -17.41 -11.57 10.10
N ALA A 28 -16.62 -11.78 9.05
CA ALA A 28 -15.16 -11.88 9.11
C ALA A 28 -14.52 -10.48 9.12
N ASP A 29 -13.19 -10.38 9.21
CA ASP A 29 -12.50 -9.10 9.11
C ASP A 29 -12.75 -8.39 7.77
N VAL A 30 -12.70 -9.13 6.67
CA VAL A 30 -13.05 -8.65 5.33
C VAL A 30 -14.23 -9.47 4.77
N ASN A 31 -15.30 -8.77 4.39
CA ASN A 31 -16.49 -9.35 3.78
C ASN A 31 -16.73 -8.72 2.41
N LEU A 32 -16.52 -9.48 1.35
CA LEU A 32 -16.59 -9.02 -0.03
C LEU A 32 -17.88 -9.55 -0.67
N ILE A 33 -18.80 -8.64 -1.00
CA ILE A 33 -20.11 -8.92 -1.58
C ILE A 33 -20.10 -8.42 -3.02
N ILE A 34 -20.16 -9.35 -3.99
CA ILE A 34 -19.92 -9.05 -5.40
C ILE A 34 -21.15 -9.35 -6.25
N GLN A 35 -21.52 -8.37 -7.08
CA GLN A 35 -22.53 -8.54 -8.13
C GLN A 35 -21.83 -8.73 -9.47
N THR A 36 -22.14 -9.83 -10.17
CA THR A 36 -21.52 -10.15 -11.46
C THR A 36 -22.33 -11.18 -12.24
N ASP A 37 -22.42 -10.99 -13.56
CA ASP A 37 -22.87 -12.01 -14.51
C ASP A 37 -21.68 -12.77 -15.13
N LYS A 38 -20.45 -12.34 -14.85
CA LYS A 38 -19.24 -13.01 -15.31
C LYS A 38 -18.91 -14.23 -14.47
N LYS A 39 -18.39 -15.26 -15.13
CA LYS A 39 -17.79 -16.41 -14.46
C LYS A 39 -16.48 -16.01 -13.78
N VAL A 40 -16.45 -16.16 -12.46
CA VAL A 40 -15.27 -16.00 -11.61
C VAL A 40 -14.97 -17.35 -11.00
N ASP A 41 -13.73 -17.82 -11.14
CA ASP A 41 -13.33 -19.12 -10.61
C ASP A 41 -12.88 -19.01 -9.15
N SER A 42 -12.09 -17.98 -8.84
CA SER A 42 -11.50 -17.80 -7.52
C SER A 42 -11.11 -16.35 -7.26
N VAL A 43 -10.90 -16.05 -5.98
CA VAL A 43 -10.48 -14.74 -5.50
C VAL A 43 -9.23 -14.90 -4.65
N TRP A 44 -8.25 -14.04 -4.88
CA TRP A 44 -7.07 -13.90 -4.04
C TRP A 44 -7.10 -12.56 -3.31
N ILE A 45 -6.96 -12.62 -1.99
CA ILE A 45 -6.94 -11.46 -1.11
C ILE A 45 -5.66 -11.53 -0.27
N SER A 46 -4.90 -10.45 -0.20
CA SER A 46 -3.68 -10.37 0.61
C SER A 46 -3.42 -8.96 1.11
N ASN A 47 -2.65 -8.82 2.18
CA ASN A 47 -2.02 -7.53 2.48
C ASN A 47 -0.92 -7.22 1.45
N ILE A 48 -0.45 -5.98 1.37
CA ILE A 48 0.50 -5.55 0.32
C ILE A 48 1.82 -6.32 0.36
N GLY A 49 2.28 -6.66 1.57
CA GLY A 49 3.49 -7.48 1.78
C GLY A 49 3.30 -8.97 1.55
N GLN A 50 2.06 -9.42 1.32
CA GLN A 50 1.67 -10.83 1.12
C GLN A 50 2.11 -11.77 2.24
N THR A 51 2.30 -11.23 3.46
CA THR A 51 2.57 -12.04 4.65
C THR A 51 1.32 -12.80 5.08
N GLU A 52 0.16 -12.25 4.77
CA GLU A 52 -1.15 -12.89 4.90
C GLU A 52 -1.81 -12.91 3.51
N SER A 53 -2.21 -14.10 3.07
CA SER A 53 -2.65 -14.33 1.70
C SER A 53 -3.62 -15.49 1.63
N PHE A 54 -4.78 -15.24 1.02
CA PHE A 54 -5.91 -16.15 0.97
C PHE A 54 -6.31 -16.36 -0.48
N PHE A 55 -6.40 -17.62 -0.89
CA PHE A 55 -6.93 -18.01 -2.20
C PHE A 55 -8.19 -18.83 -1.98
N VAL A 56 -9.33 -18.27 -2.35
CA VAL A 56 -10.64 -18.84 -2.03
C VAL A 56 -11.47 -19.06 -3.29
N PRO A 57 -12.28 -20.13 -3.37
CA PRO A 57 -13.27 -20.29 -4.43
C PRO A 57 -14.23 -19.10 -4.44
N TYR A 58 -14.69 -18.71 -5.64
CA TYR A 58 -15.68 -17.63 -5.74
C TYR A 58 -17.03 -18.04 -5.12
N ALA A 59 -17.64 -17.09 -4.42
CA ALA A 59 -19.00 -17.17 -3.87
C ALA A 59 -19.60 -15.75 -3.83
N ASP A 60 -20.93 -15.65 -3.73
CA ASP A 60 -21.64 -14.36 -3.65
C ASP A 60 -21.18 -13.48 -2.48
N THR A 61 -20.72 -14.11 -1.40
CA THR A 61 -20.06 -13.44 -0.28
C THR A 61 -18.80 -14.20 0.08
N ILE A 62 -17.67 -13.52 -0.06
CA ILE A 62 -16.35 -14.01 0.31
C ILE A 62 -15.98 -13.42 1.66
N LYS A 63 -15.46 -14.25 2.55
CA LYS A 63 -15.08 -13.89 3.91
C LYS A 63 -13.64 -14.28 4.17
N VAL A 64 -12.86 -13.36 4.71
CA VAL A 64 -11.45 -13.55 5.05
C VAL A 64 -11.18 -12.92 6.41
N ASP A 65 -10.57 -13.71 7.30
CA ASP A 65 -10.09 -13.26 8.61
C ASP A 65 -8.57 -13.11 8.53
N PHE A 66 -8.06 -11.96 8.96
CA PHE A 66 -6.65 -11.68 9.06
C PHE A 66 -6.18 -11.92 10.50
N ASP A 67 -4.95 -12.38 10.67
CA ASP A 67 -4.33 -12.53 11.99
C ASP A 67 -4.02 -11.17 12.63
N THR A 68 -3.92 -10.13 11.80
CA THR A 68 -3.65 -8.74 12.21
C THR A 68 -4.85 -7.83 11.97
N THR A 69 -4.99 -6.80 12.82
CA THR A 69 -6.01 -5.76 12.64
C THR A 69 -5.81 -5.06 11.29
N LEU A 70 -6.91 -4.78 10.59
CA LEU A 70 -6.84 -4.07 9.32
C LEU A 70 -6.37 -2.63 9.54
N ASP A 71 -5.27 -2.26 8.90
CA ASP A 71 -4.73 -0.89 8.76
C ASP A 71 -3.59 -0.92 7.71
N ASP A 72 -3.93 -1.28 6.46
CA ASP A 72 -2.94 -1.42 5.38
C ASP A 72 -3.57 -1.31 3.98
N LEU A 73 -2.75 -1.48 2.95
CA LEU A 73 -3.12 -1.68 1.57
C LEU A 73 -3.31 -3.17 1.30
N TYR A 74 -4.45 -3.53 0.70
CA TYR A 74 -4.83 -4.91 0.40
C TYR A 74 -4.96 -5.10 -1.10
N ASN A 75 -4.49 -6.24 -1.59
CA ASN A 75 -4.70 -6.70 -2.96
C ASN A 75 -5.99 -7.53 -3.01
N ILE A 76 -6.82 -7.30 -4.01
CA ILE A 76 -7.96 -8.15 -4.36
C ILE A 76 -7.85 -8.49 -5.84
N ASN A 77 -7.68 -9.78 -6.14
CA ASN A 77 -7.61 -10.30 -7.50
C ASN A 77 -8.73 -11.31 -7.75
N PHE A 78 -9.53 -11.08 -8.78
CA PHE A 78 -10.51 -12.03 -9.28
C PHE A 78 -9.96 -12.77 -10.49
N PHE A 79 -9.93 -14.09 -10.42
CA PHE A 79 -9.51 -14.95 -11.52
C PHE A 79 -10.74 -15.32 -12.35
N THR A 80 -10.72 -14.90 -13.61
CA THR A 80 -11.80 -15.12 -14.58
C THR A 80 -11.26 -15.84 -15.80
N GLU A 81 -12.15 -16.35 -16.64
CA GLU A 81 -11.76 -16.96 -17.93
C GLU A 81 -10.98 -16.01 -18.85
N ASN A 82 -11.17 -14.70 -18.69
CA ASN A 82 -10.55 -13.65 -19.51
C ASN A 82 -9.28 -13.05 -18.89
N GLY A 83 -8.79 -13.64 -17.79
CA GLY A 83 -7.62 -13.16 -17.06
C GLY A 83 -7.94 -12.67 -15.65
N VAL A 84 -7.02 -11.89 -15.08
CA VAL A 84 -7.08 -11.43 -13.69
C VAL A 84 -7.56 -9.99 -13.61
N LEU A 85 -8.59 -9.74 -12.81
CA LEU A 85 -9.05 -8.40 -12.46
C LEU A 85 -8.45 -8.02 -11.11
N SER A 86 -7.51 -7.08 -11.11
CA SER A 86 -6.77 -6.66 -9.92
C SER A 86 -7.23 -5.30 -9.41
N ASN A 87 -7.32 -5.18 -8.09
CA ASN A 87 -7.53 -3.90 -7.42
C ASN A 87 -6.72 -3.85 -6.12
N GLN A 88 -6.31 -2.65 -5.73
CA GLN A 88 -5.62 -2.38 -4.46
C GLN A 88 -6.44 -1.36 -3.68
N ILE A 89 -6.72 -1.68 -2.42
CA ILE A 89 -7.58 -0.87 -1.57
C ILE A 89 -6.98 -0.67 -0.19
N TRP A 90 -7.06 0.56 0.31
CA TRP A 90 -6.69 0.87 1.68
C TRP A 90 -7.86 0.52 2.61
N LEU A 91 -7.61 -0.29 3.63
CA LEU A 91 -8.62 -0.69 4.60
C LEU A 91 -8.10 -0.50 6.02
N ASP A 92 -8.97 -0.02 6.90
CA ASP A 92 -8.77 -0.03 8.34
C ASP A 92 -10.02 -0.55 9.08
N GLY A 93 -9.85 -0.86 10.36
CA GLY A 93 -10.95 -1.21 11.26
C GLY A 93 -11.32 -2.70 11.28
N GLY A 94 -12.57 -3.01 11.56
CA GLY A 94 -13.09 -4.38 11.57
C GLY A 94 -14.46 -4.50 12.26
N PRO A 95 -15.41 -5.28 11.70
CA PRO A 95 -15.40 -6.00 10.42
C PRO A 95 -15.73 -5.10 9.22
N VAL A 96 -14.92 -5.14 8.15
CA VAL A 96 -15.08 -4.34 6.93
C VAL A 96 -16.00 -5.05 5.93
N ILE A 97 -16.88 -4.29 5.28
CA ILE A 97 -17.76 -4.80 4.22
C ILE A 97 -17.48 -4.04 2.93
N ILE A 98 -17.06 -4.75 1.88
CA ILE A 98 -16.81 -4.21 0.55
C ILE A 98 -17.92 -4.70 -0.37
N ARG A 99 -18.68 -3.77 -0.93
CA ARG A 99 -19.65 -4.04 -1.98
C ARG A 99 -19.09 -3.56 -3.30
N GLY A 100 -19.19 -4.40 -4.32
CA GLY A 100 -18.76 -4.02 -5.65
C GLY A 100 -19.39 -4.85 -6.74
N THR A 101 -19.15 -4.40 -7.97
CA THR A 101 -19.70 -4.97 -9.18
C THR A 101 -18.57 -5.33 -10.14
N ILE A 102 -18.67 -6.48 -10.80
CA ILE A 102 -17.75 -6.87 -11.88
C ILE A 102 -18.50 -6.83 -13.21
N ILE A 103 -18.15 -5.84 -14.04
CA ILE A 103 -18.61 -5.74 -15.44
C ILE A 103 -17.42 -5.99 -16.34
N GLU A 104 -16.59 -4.99 -16.62
CA GLU A 104 -15.31 -5.17 -17.34
C GLU A 104 -14.12 -5.23 -16.39
N LYS A 105 -14.21 -4.46 -15.31
CA LYS A 105 -13.27 -4.36 -14.21
C LYS A 105 -14.05 -4.53 -12.89
N PHE A 106 -13.32 -4.73 -11.82
CA PHE A 106 -13.89 -4.66 -10.48
C PHE A 106 -14.12 -3.19 -10.08
N GLU A 107 -15.38 -2.81 -9.89
CA GLU A 107 -15.80 -1.50 -9.40
C GLU A 107 -16.29 -1.62 -7.97
N ILE A 108 -15.83 -0.72 -7.09
CA ILE A 108 -16.25 -0.69 -5.70
C ILE A 108 -17.39 0.29 -5.58
N ASP A 109 -18.55 -0.20 -5.14
CA ASP A 109 -19.75 0.61 -4.97
C ASP A 109 -19.74 1.30 -3.61
N THR A 110 -19.34 0.58 -2.56
CA THR A 110 -19.31 1.09 -1.19
C THR A 110 -18.38 0.24 -0.34
N VAL A 111 -17.67 0.89 0.58
CA VAL A 111 -16.98 0.23 1.70
C VAL A 111 -17.61 0.70 3.01
N LEU A 112 -17.88 -0.23 3.92
CA LEU A 112 -18.41 0.05 5.26
C LEU A 112 -17.35 -0.31 6.29
N ASN A 113 -17.31 0.46 7.38
CA ASN A 113 -16.42 0.29 8.52
C ASN A 113 -14.91 0.42 8.20
N SER A 114 -14.57 1.23 7.19
CA SER A 114 -13.19 1.60 6.84
C SER A 114 -13.18 3.06 6.41
N ASP A 115 -12.71 3.94 7.28
CA ASP A 115 -12.58 5.38 7.00
C ASP A 115 -11.35 5.64 6.12
N LEU A 116 -10.30 4.83 6.28
CA LEU A 116 -9.07 4.91 5.49
C LEU A 116 -9.35 4.74 4.00
N TYR A 117 -10.32 3.90 3.61
CA TYR A 117 -10.72 3.76 2.21
C TYR A 117 -11.15 5.11 1.60
N TYR A 118 -12.05 5.82 2.27
CA TYR A 118 -12.57 7.09 1.75
C TYR A 118 -11.55 8.22 1.85
N GLU A 119 -10.72 8.24 2.89
CA GLU A 119 -9.57 9.14 2.99
C GLU A 119 -8.63 8.96 1.78
N ALA A 120 -8.28 7.71 1.44
CA ALA A 120 -7.42 7.39 0.30
C ALA A 120 -8.04 7.78 -1.05
N VAL A 121 -9.34 7.53 -1.23
CA VAL A 121 -10.08 7.92 -2.44
C VAL A 121 -10.11 9.45 -2.58
N ASN A 122 -10.41 10.17 -1.49
CA ASN A 122 -10.46 11.63 -1.47
C ASN A 122 -9.09 12.26 -1.72
N TYR A 123 -8.04 11.75 -1.08
CA TYR A 123 -6.66 12.14 -1.34
C TYR A 123 -6.32 11.96 -2.82
N SER A 124 -6.55 10.76 -3.37
CA SER A 124 -6.20 10.41 -4.75
C SER A 124 -6.94 11.30 -5.76
N LYS A 125 -8.20 11.62 -5.50
CA LYS A 125 -9.02 12.54 -6.31
C LYS A 125 -8.44 13.96 -6.28
N LYS A 126 -8.25 14.53 -5.08
CA LYS A 126 -7.73 15.90 -4.93
C LYS A 126 -6.32 16.05 -5.50
N TYR A 127 -5.44 15.06 -5.27
CA TYR A 127 -4.10 15.06 -5.83
C TYR A 127 -4.13 15.07 -7.37
N ARG A 128 -5.00 14.25 -7.98
CA ARG A 128 -5.19 14.22 -9.43
C ARG A 128 -5.71 15.57 -9.97
N GLU A 129 -6.68 16.18 -9.29
CA GLU A 129 -7.21 17.50 -9.64
C GLU A 129 -6.10 18.57 -9.62
N LEU A 130 -5.25 18.59 -8.60
CA LEU A 130 -4.11 19.51 -8.52
C LEU A 130 -3.14 19.33 -9.71
N ILE A 131 -2.85 18.09 -10.09
CA ILE A 131 -1.97 17.79 -11.24
C ILE A 131 -2.63 18.22 -12.56
N GLN A 132 -3.91 17.89 -12.76
CA GLN A 132 -4.65 18.24 -13.98
C GLN A 132 -4.81 19.75 -14.16
N ASN A 133 -5.05 20.47 -13.07
CA ASN A 133 -5.14 21.92 -13.04
C ASN A 133 -3.78 22.63 -13.06
N LYS A 134 -2.68 21.87 -13.14
CA LYS A 134 -1.30 22.39 -13.17
C LYS A 134 -1.00 23.33 -12.01
N ALA A 135 -1.47 22.97 -10.81
CA ALA A 135 -1.11 23.68 -9.58
C ALA A 135 0.42 23.79 -9.46
N ASP A 136 0.91 24.86 -8.86
CA ASP A 136 2.33 25.09 -8.70
C ASP A 136 2.98 24.08 -7.73
N SER A 137 4.30 23.99 -7.76
CA SER A 137 5.03 23.02 -6.95
C SER A 137 4.80 23.21 -5.45
N THR A 138 4.66 24.45 -4.97
CA THR A 138 4.50 24.73 -3.54
C THR A 138 3.13 24.27 -3.07
N THR A 139 2.06 24.62 -3.79
CA THR A 139 0.69 24.18 -3.48
C THR A 139 0.58 22.66 -3.39
N ILE A 140 1.19 21.93 -4.33
CA ILE A 140 1.15 20.46 -4.32
C ILE A 140 1.97 19.89 -3.16
N ASP A 141 3.15 20.46 -2.89
CA ASP A 141 4.03 19.98 -1.83
C ASP A 141 3.41 20.21 -0.45
N GLU A 142 2.75 21.35 -0.21
CA GLU A 142 1.99 21.64 1.01
C GLU A 142 0.83 20.66 1.19
N PHE A 143 0.06 20.39 0.13
CA PHE A 143 -1.01 19.39 0.16
C PHE A 143 -0.49 18.00 0.55
N LEU A 144 0.64 17.57 -0.03
CA LEU A 144 1.25 16.28 0.29
C LEU A 144 1.74 16.23 1.74
N ILE A 145 2.46 17.25 2.21
CA ILE A 145 2.98 17.30 3.59
C ILE A 145 1.85 17.31 4.62
N ASP A 146 0.79 18.07 4.38
CA ASP A 146 -0.41 18.09 5.24
C ASP A 146 -1.05 16.70 5.33
N HIS A 147 -1.27 16.02 4.21
CA HIS A 147 -1.85 14.67 4.21
C HIS A 147 -0.91 13.60 4.81
N ILE A 148 0.41 13.74 4.66
CA ILE A 148 1.39 12.87 5.34
C ILE A 148 1.26 13.06 6.86
N GLY A 149 1.24 14.31 7.33
CA GLY A 149 1.13 14.63 8.76
C GLY A 149 -0.17 14.14 9.39
N LYS A 150 -1.30 14.31 8.70
CA LYS A 150 -2.62 13.82 9.16
C LYS A 150 -2.68 12.30 9.30
N ASN A 151 -1.91 11.58 8.49
CA ASN A 151 -1.90 10.12 8.43
C ASN A 151 -0.60 9.53 8.98
N ILE A 152 0.15 10.27 9.81
CA ILE A 152 1.53 9.92 10.18
C ILE A 152 1.66 8.53 10.84
N THR A 153 0.60 8.06 11.48
CA THR A 153 0.54 6.75 12.15
C THR A 153 0.01 5.61 11.27
N SER A 154 -0.46 5.86 10.05
CA SER A 154 -1.00 4.86 9.14
C SER A 154 -0.06 4.63 7.94
N PRO A 155 0.03 3.40 7.39
CA PRO A 155 0.90 3.11 6.24
C PRO A 155 0.60 3.93 4.98
N ILE A 156 -0.60 4.52 4.84
CA ILE A 156 -0.92 5.42 3.72
C ILE A 156 0.04 6.62 3.66
N SER A 157 0.54 7.10 4.80
CA SER A 157 1.54 8.19 4.84
C SER A 157 2.81 7.85 4.06
N LEU A 158 3.21 6.57 4.01
CA LEU A 158 4.38 6.11 3.26
C LEU A 158 4.14 6.21 1.75
N ALA A 159 2.94 5.87 1.28
CA ALA A 159 2.57 6.00 -0.13
C ALA A 159 2.52 7.47 -0.58
N ILE A 160 1.94 8.35 0.25
CA ILE A 160 1.90 9.80 0.00
C ILE A 160 3.32 10.38 0.03
N SER A 161 4.16 9.94 0.96
CA SER A 161 5.58 10.31 1.05
C SER A 161 6.35 9.90 -0.20
N ASN A 162 6.08 8.73 -0.78
CA ASN A 162 6.71 8.33 -2.04
C ASN A 162 6.34 9.27 -3.20
N ALA A 163 5.09 9.76 -3.25
CA ALA A 163 4.67 10.77 -4.23
C ALA A 163 5.41 12.09 -4.03
N PHE A 164 5.60 12.54 -2.79
CA PHE A 164 6.41 13.72 -2.47
C PHE A 164 7.87 13.55 -2.91
N ILE A 165 8.47 12.40 -2.62
CA ILE A 165 9.85 12.09 -3.03
C ILE A 165 9.99 12.13 -4.56
N TYR A 166 9.07 11.51 -5.30
CA TYR A 166 9.13 11.50 -6.76
C TYR A 166 9.22 12.90 -7.37
N ARG A 167 8.52 13.87 -6.77
CA ARG A 167 8.52 15.28 -7.21
C ARG A 167 9.77 16.05 -6.77
N ASN A 168 10.35 15.68 -5.62
CA ASN A 168 11.31 16.51 -4.91
C ASN A 168 12.68 15.83 -4.67
N GLN A 169 12.94 14.65 -5.26
CA GLN A 169 14.18 13.88 -5.04
C GLN A 169 15.48 14.66 -5.34
N ASN A 170 15.43 15.67 -6.21
CA ASN A 170 16.57 16.54 -6.53
C ASN A 170 16.70 17.78 -5.61
N LYS A 171 15.77 17.97 -4.66
CA LYS A 171 15.70 19.10 -3.73
C LYS A 171 15.94 18.59 -2.31
N LYS A 172 17.22 18.41 -1.94
CA LYS A 172 17.60 17.81 -0.66
C LYS A 172 16.95 18.48 0.56
N ASP A 173 16.77 19.80 0.56
CA ASP A 173 16.13 20.51 1.67
C ASP A 173 14.68 20.07 1.86
N LYS A 174 13.94 19.80 0.77
CA LYS A 174 12.58 19.26 0.85
C LYS A 174 12.54 17.82 1.35
N ILE A 175 13.52 17.02 0.92
CA ILE A 175 13.66 15.64 1.41
C ILE A 175 14.03 15.62 2.89
N ARG A 176 14.79 16.63 3.38
CA ARG A 176 15.07 16.81 4.81
C ARG A 176 13.80 17.10 5.60
N VAL A 177 12.95 18.00 5.11
CA VAL A 177 11.64 18.28 5.75
C VAL A 177 10.80 17.00 5.86
N LEU A 178 10.76 16.18 4.81
CA LEU A 178 10.07 14.89 4.87
C LEU A 178 10.72 13.92 5.86
N PHE A 179 12.05 13.85 5.90
CA PHE A 179 12.77 13.02 6.87
C PHE A 179 12.39 13.39 8.31
N ASP A 180 12.44 14.68 8.64
CA ASP A 180 12.13 15.17 9.98
C ASP A 180 10.65 14.91 10.35
N LEU A 181 9.74 15.03 9.37
CA LEU A 181 8.31 14.73 9.57
C LEU A 181 8.06 13.25 9.89
N LEU A 182 8.80 12.33 9.27
CA LEU A 182 8.60 10.88 9.41
C LEU A 182 9.44 10.26 10.52
N GLU A 183 10.44 10.97 11.04
CA GLU A 183 11.33 10.49 12.12
C GLU A 183 10.56 9.89 13.32
N PRO A 184 9.43 10.48 13.77
CA PRO A 184 8.68 9.97 14.92
C PRO A 184 7.86 8.70 14.65
N GLN A 185 7.80 8.21 13.40
CA GLN A 185 7.06 6.99 13.07
C GLN A 185 7.60 5.79 13.85
N ASN A 186 6.70 4.89 14.24
CA ASN A 186 7.06 3.67 14.97
C ASN A 186 7.84 2.68 14.07
N ASP A 187 8.41 1.66 14.69
CA ASP A 187 9.22 0.66 13.99
C ASP A 187 8.41 -0.19 13.00
N SER A 188 7.11 -0.38 13.23
CA SER A 188 6.23 -1.09 12.30
C SER A 188 6.16 -0.35 10.96
N LEU A 189 5.95 0.98 10.97
CA LEU A 189 5.95 1.80 9.77
C LEU A 189 7.34 1.93 9.14
N LYS A 190 8.39 2.05 9.95
CA LYS A 190 9.78 2.13 9.46
C LYS A 190 10.21 0.87 8.72
N ASN A 191 9.75 -0.30 9.18
CA ASN A 191 10.05 -1.60 8.58
C ASN A 191 8.93 -2.12 7.66
N HIS A 192 7.90 -1.31 7.38
CA HIS A 192 6.78 -1.70 6.55
C HIS A 192 7.22 -2.07 5.13
N PHE A 193 6.47 -2.94 4.44
CA PHE A 193 6.80 -3.42 3.10
C PHE A 193 6.99 -2.28 2.08
N ILE A 194 6.17 -1.22 2.18
CA ILE A 194 6.29 -0.02 1.34
C ILE A 194 7.07 1.13 2.00
N SER A 195 7.90 0.84 3.00
CA SER A 195 8.69 1.85 3.70
C SER A 195 9.59 2.65 2.74
N ILE A 196 9.61 3.97 2.94
CA ILE A 196 10.44 4.89 2.16
C ILE A 196 11.62 5.45 2.95
N HIS A 197 11.80 5.04 4.22
CA HIS A 197 12.85 5.54 5.11
C HIS A 197 14.26 5.30 4.53
N GLY A 198 14.51 4.10 4.02
CA GLY A 198 15.78 3.78 3.34
C GLY A 198 16.01 4.63 2.08
N LYS A 199 14.94 4.92 1.32
CA LYS A 199 15.02 5.79 0.14
C LYS A 199 15.38 7.23 0.51
N ILE A 200 14.78 7.78 1.57
CA ILE A 200 15.11 9.11 2.08
C ILE A 200 16.58 9.18 2.54
N ALA A 201 17.02 8.20 3.34
CA ALA A 201 18.39 8.14 3.82
C ALA A 201 19.40 8.12 2.65
N ASN A 202 19.12 7.31 1.63
CA ASN A 202 19.95 7.26 0.42
C ASN A 202 20.02 8.62 -0.30
N ILE A 203 18.89 9.28 -0.51
CA ILE A 203 18.86 10.60 -1.18
C ILE A 203 19.66 11.65 -0.38
N LEU A 204 19.53 11.65 0.94
CA LEU A 204 20.23 12.61 1.79
C LEU A 204 21.75 12.35 1.83
N ASN A 205 22.16 11.08 1.87
CA ASN A 205 23.56 10.66 1.97
C ASN A 205 24.35 10.80 0.66
N VAL A 206 23.70 10.72 -0.51
CA VAL A 206 24.40 10.85 -1.80
C VAL A 206 24.82 12.30 -2.03
N SER A 207 26.08 12.64 -1.74
CA SER A 207 26.65 13.98 -1.94
C SER A 207 27.25 14.18 -3.33
N SER A 208 27.81 13.14 -3.94
CA SER A 208 28.44 13.17 -5.26
C SER A 208 28.54 11.77 -5.86
N LEU A 209 28.47 11.69 -7.19
CA LEU A 209 28.83 10.48 -7.94
C LEU A 209 30.31 10.55 -8.32
N ASN A 210 31.11 9.60 -7.85
CA ASN A 210 32.47 9.42 -8.33
C ASN A 210 32.48 8.37 -9.44
N THR A 211 32.52 8.82 -10.70
CA THR A 211 32.43 7.94 -11.87
C THR A 211 33.62 6.98 -11.98
N SER A 212 34.75 7.25 -11.31
CA SER A 212 35.92 6.36 -11.31
C SER A 212 35.70 5.05 -10.54
N ASP A 213 34.68 5.01 -9.68
CA ASP A 213 34.38 3.86 -8.82
C ASP A 213 33.63 2.77 -9.59
N TYR A 214 33.18 3.07 -10.82
CA TYR A 214 32.41 2.18 -11.66
C TYR A 214 33.25 1.67 -12.83
N THR A 215 33.11 0.37 -13.12
CA THR A 215 33.62 -0.24 -14.36
C THR A 215 32.41 -0.74 -15.14
N LEU A 216 32.24 -0.23 -16.36
CA LEU A 216 31.09 -0.49 -17.23
C LEU A 216 31.55 -1.13 -18.53
N ALA A 217 30.70 -1.91 -19.18
CA ALA A 217 30.97 -2.40 -20.53
C ALA A 217 30.72 -1.28 -21.55
N ASN A 218 31.62 -1.13 -22.53
CA ASN A 218 31.38 -0.27 -23.69
C ASN A 218 30.54 -0.99 -24.76
N LEU A 219 30.32 -0.36 -25.92
CA LEU A 219 29.57 -0.95 -27.04
C LEU A 219 30.21 -2.20 -27.66
N GLU A 220 31.47 -2.51 -27.31
CA GLU A 220 32.21 -3.71 -27.74
C GLU A 220 32.29 -4.76 -26.61
N ASP A 221 31.47 -4.63 -25.56
CA ASP A 221 31.48 -5.44 -24.34
C ASP A 221 32.81 -5.43 -23.56
N LYS A 222 33.67 -4.43 -23.80
CA LYS A 222 34.94 -4.28 -23.08
C LYS A 222 34.74 -3.50 -21.78
N PRO A 223 35.28 -3.97 -20.65
CA PRO A 223 35.29 -3.21 -19.40
C PRO A 223 36.06 -1.89 -19.57
N THR A 224 35.42 -0.78 -19.25
CA THR A 224 35.99 0.57 -19.31
C THR A 224 35.58 1.39 -18.10
N LYS A 225 36.37 2.42 -17.78
CA LYS A 225 36.07 3.39 -16.72
C LYS A 225 35.66 4.71 -17.34
N ILE A 226 34.77 5.42 -16.67
CA ILE A 226 34.40 6.79 -17.07
C ILE A 226 35.48 7.73 -16.54
N GLU A 227 36.39 8.14 -17.41
CA GLU A 227 37.41 9.13 -17.08
C GLU A 227 36.79 10.54 -17.05
N LYS A 228 36.96 11.24 -15.93
CA LYS A 228 36.49 12.61 -15.77
C LYS A 228 37.56 13.59 -16.25
N GLU A 229 37.43 14.09 -17.47
CA GLU A 229 38.25 15.21 -17.93
C GLU A 229 37.86 16.49 -17.17
N LYS A 230 38.78 17.05 -16.36
CA LYS A 230 38.50 18.21 -15.50
C LYS A 230 38.03 19.46 -16.25
N SER A 231 38.33 19.58 -17.54
CA SER A 231 37.97 20.72 -18.39
C SER A 231 36.63 20.55 -19.12
N LYS A 232 35.99 19.39 -19.03
CA LYS A 232 34.74 19.09 -19.74
C LYS A 232 33.57 18.95 -18.78
N THR A 233 32.42 19.46 -19.21
CA THR A 233 31.14 19.12 -18.58
C THR A 233 30.70 17.76 -19.11
N GLN A 234 30.36 16.84 -18.22
CA GLN A 234 29.87 15.51 -18.58
C GLN A 234 28.38 15.42 -18.24
N LEU A 235 27.58 15.01 -19.22
CA LEU A 235 26.19 14.61 -19.00
C LEU A 235 26.15 13.08 -18.93
N LEU A 236 25.59 12.56 -17.83
CA LEU A 236 25.32 11.13 -17.69
C LEU A 236 23.83 10.91 -17.94
N ASP A 237 23.52 10.26 -19.05
CA ASP A 237 22.16 9.88 -19.44
C ASP A 237 21.93 8.41 -19.06
N PHE A 238 21.15 8.17 -18.01
CA PHE A 238 20.76 6.84 -17.57
C PHE A 238 19.42 6.49 -18.23
N TRP A 239 19.48 5.73 -19.31
CA TRP A 239 18.30 5.41 -20.12
C TRP A 239 18.15 3.91 -20.35
N PHE A 240 16.95 3.52 -20.74
CA PHE A 240 16.60 2.15 -21.08
C PHE A 240 15.94 2.13 -22.46
N ILE A 241 16.33 1.19 -23.31
CA ILE A 241 15.91 1.15 -24.73
C ILE A 241 14.39 1.02 -24.87
N ASN A 242 13.70 0.37 -23.92
CA ASN A 242 12.25 0.22 -23.95
C ASN A 242 11.49 1.28 -23.12
N CYS A 243 12.07 2.47 -22.93
CA CYS A 243 11.42 3.61 -22.28
C CYS A 243 11.09 4.70 -23.32
N PRO A 244 9.83 4.81 -23.79
CA PRO A 244 9.47 5.79 -24.83
C PRO A 244 9.83 7.25 -24.50
N PRO A 245 9.64 7.75 -23.26
CA PRO A 245 10.15 9.08 -22.87
C PRO A 245 11.67 9.18 -23.00
N CYS A 246 12.40 8.17 -22.55
CA CYS A 246 13.86 8.15 -22.61
C CYS A 246 14.37 8.18 -24.06
N ILE A 247 13.74 7.45 -24.99
CA ILE A 247 14.08 7.51 -26.42
C ILE A 247 13.89 8.93 -26.97
N LYS A 248 12.79 9.60 -26.59
CA LYS A 248 12.50 10.97 -27.03
C LYS A 248 13.58 11.95 -26.51
N ASP A 249 13.94 11.83 -25.23
CA ASP A 249 14.96 12.68 -24.63
C ASP A 249 16.35 12.41 -25.24
N HIS A 250 16.69 11.14 -25.48
CA HIS A 250 17.96 10.76 -26.11
C HIS A 250 18.09 11.31 -27.53
N LYS A 251 17.02 11.26 -28.33
CA LYS A 251 16.97 11.90 -29.66
C LYS A 251 17.14 13.41 -29.57
N LEU A 252 16.56 14.06 -28.56
CA LEU A 252 16.70 15.49 -28.34
C LEU A 252 18.15 15.85 -27.98
N ILE A 253 18.77 15.11 -27.06
CA ILE A 253 20.16 15.28 -26.63
C ILE A 253 21.09 15.21 -27.84
N ALA A 254 20.95 14.17 -28.68
CA ALA A 254 21.77 13.97 -29.88
C ALA A 254 21.68 15.11 -30.93
N THR A 255 20.67 15.97 -30.85
CA THR A 255 20.51 17.12 -31.75
C THR A 255 20.95 18.45 -31.16
N LYS A 256 21.06 18.54 -29.83
CA LYS A 256 21.27 19.81 -29.11
C LYS A 256 22.63 19.92 -28.44
N LEU A 257 23.31 18.80 -28.21
CA LEU A 257 24.66 18.70 -27.68
C LEU A 257 25.57 18.08 -28.74
#